data_AF-A0A550CB02-F1
#
_entry.id   AF-A0A550CB02-F1
#
_cell.length_a   1.000
_cell.length_b   1.000
_cell.length_c   1.000
_cell.angle_alpha   90.00
_cell.angle_beta   90.00
_cell.angle_gamma   90.00
#
_symmetry.space_group_name_H-M   'P 1'
#
loop_
_entity.id
_entity.type
_entity.pdbx_description
1 polymer ?
#
loop_
_entity_poly.entity_id
_entity_poly.type
_entity_poly.pdbx_seq_one_letter_code
_entity_poly.pdbx_strand_id
1 'polypeptide(L)'
;RIRPLAPLPTTGIWNLDVDNPCWDDLRLDLDDEDEAAPWMVDPKVRRAIRALLVVDRCEEEDTRLHHEEANLLQWFGEEWTAVQQAFKD
;
A
#
# COMPACT_ATOMS: atom_id res chain seq x y z
N ARG A 1 9.51 -9.25 36.14
CA ARG A 1 8.72 -8.03 36.48
C ARG A 1 7.98 -7.62 35.23
N ILE A 2 6.65 -7.79 35.19
CA ILE A 2 5.82 -7.43 34.04
C ILE A 2 5.82 -5.91 33.91
N ARG A 3 6.26 -5.39 32.76
CA ARG A 3 6.15 -3.96 32.45
C ARG A 3 4.66 -3.68 32.16
N PRO A 4 4.02 -2.69 32.79
CA PRO A 4 2.61 -2.43 32.54
C PRO A 4 2.41 -2.02 31.07
N LEU A 5 1.42 -2.61 30.41
CA LEU A 5 1.04 -2.26 29.04
C LEU A 5 0.61 -0.79 29.00
N ALA A 6 1.14 -0.04 28.03
CA ALA A 6 0.69 1.32 27.79
C ALA A 6 -0.77 1.29 27.29
N PRO A 7 -1.65 2.18 27.77
CA PRO A 7 -3.02 2.26 27.29
C PRO A 7 -3.05 2.58 25.79
N LEU A 8 -3.94 1.91 25.06
CA LEU A 8 -4.12 2.14 23.63
C LEU A 8 -4.54 3.60 23.36
N PRO A 9 -4.03 4.24 22.29
CA PRO A 9 -4.45 5.59 21.93
C PRO A 9 -5.96 5.62 21.62
N THR A 10 -6.70 6.52 22.28
CA THR A 10 -8.16 6.68 22.08
C THR A 10 -8.52 7.53 20.86
N THR A 11 -7.52 8.12 20.20
CA THR A 11 -7.68 8.98 19.02
C THR A 11 -6.61 8.62 17.99
N GLY A 12 -6.93 8.73 16.70
CA GLY A 12 -5.97 8.43 15.62
C GLY A 12 -5.72 6.94 15.39
N ILE A 13 -6.49 6.05 16.04
CA ILE A 13 -6.44 4.60 15.82
C ILE A 13 -6.72 4.23 14.35
N TRP A 14 -7.55 5.01 13.67
CA TRP A 14 -7.88 4.85 12.25
C TRP A 14 -6.83 5.47 11.31
N ASN A 15 -5.85 6.20 11.86
CA ASN A 15 -4.71 6.74 11.11
C ASN A 15 -3.47 5.83 11.22
N LEU A 16 -3.64 4.60 11.72
CA LEU A 16 -2.58 3.59 11.68
C LEU A 16 -2.39 3.14 10.23
N ASP A 17 -1.40 3.72 9.58
CA ASP A 17 -0.89 3.21 8.32
C ASP A 17 -0.23 1.83 8.52
N VAL A 18 -0.14 1.02 7.46
CA VAL A 18 0.52 -0.30 7.48
C VAL A 18 2.01 -0.18 7.83
N ASP A 19 2.61 0.98 7.57
CA ASP A 19 3.99 1.31 7.90
C ASP A 19 4.18 1.88 9.32
N ASN A 20 3.11 2.01 10.10
CA ASN A 20 3.18 2.58 11.44
C ASN A 20 4.09 1.73 12.36
N PRO A 21 5.09 2.34 13.04
CA PRO A 21 6.00 1.63 13.95
C PRO A 21 5.31 0.90 15.11
N CYS A 22 4.05 1.20 15.42
CA CYS A 22 3.29 0.43 16.41
C CYS A 22 3.18 -1.07 16.05
N TRP A 23 3.27 -1.42 14.76
CA TRP A 23 3.31 -2.81 14.29
C TRP A 23 4.70 -3.44 14.45
N ASP A 24 5.75 -2.65 14.66
CA ASP A 24 7.11 -3.16 14.87
C ASP A 24 7.34 -3.69 16.29
N ASP A 25 6.47 -3.33 17.26
CA ASP A 25 6.57 -3.72 18.67
C ASP A 25 5.56 -4.83 19.03
N LEU A 26 5.21 -5.69 18.07
CA LEU A 26 4.56 -6.99 18.35
C LEU A 26 5.57 -7.93 19.03
N ARG A 27 5.89 -7.62 20.28
CA ARG A 27 6.32 -8.61 21.25
C ARG A 27 5.10 -9.46 21.61
N LEU A 28 4.77 -10.40 20.73
CA LEU A 28 4.11 -11.61 21.18
C LEU A 28 5.12 -12.27 22.12
N ASP A 29 4.78 -12.34 23.41
CA ASP A 29 5.50 -13.19 24.35
C ASP A 29 5.28 -14.63 23.87
N LEU A 30 6.10 -15.06 22.90
CA LEU A 30 6.13 -16.42 22.43
C LEU A 30 6.75 -17.22 23.57
N ASP A 31 5.92 -18.00 24.27
CA ASP A 31 6.42 -19.02 25.18
C ASP A 31 7.42 -19.89 24.40
N ASP A 32 8.55 -20.20 25.03
CA ASP A 32 9.86 -20.59 24.48
C ASP A 32 9.93 -21.87 23.58
N GLU A 33 8.91 -22.22 22.80
CA GLU A 33 8.91 -23.41 21.91
C GLU A 33 8.79 -23.09 20.41
N ASP A 34 8.27 -21.93 20.00
CA ASP A 34 8.18 -21.55 18.58
C ASP A 34 9.10 -20.37 18.23
N GLU A 35 10.16 -20.62 17.45
CA GLU A 35 11.04 -19.57 16.94
C GLU A 35 10.25 -18.58 16.07
N ALA A 36 10.19 -17.33 16.51
CA ALA A 36 9.47 -16.27 15.83
C ALA A 36 9.89 -16.14 14.35
N ALA A 37 8.93 -16.09 13.44
CA ALA A 37 9.20 -15.87 12.02
C ALA A 37 10.07 -14.61 11.78
N PRO A 38 11.04 -14.63 10.84
CA PRO A 38 12.01 -13.54 10.66
C PRO A 38 11.40 -12.16 10.42
N TRP A 39 10.23 -12.06 9.79
CA TRP A 39 9.54 -10.79 9.58
C TRP A 39 9.07 -10.14 10.90
N MET A 40 8.84 -10.93 11.96
CA MET A 40 8.45 -10.40 13.27
C MET A 40 9.66 -9.83 14.04
N VAL A 41 10.81 -10.50 13.94
CA VAL A 41 11.97 -10.20 14.79
C VAL A 41 13.07 -9.39 14.11
N ASP A 42 13.26 -9.54 12.80
CA ASP A 42 14.32 -8.85 12.06
C ASP A 42 13.78 -7.60 11.33
N PRO A 43 14.16 -6.39 11.76
CA PRO A 43 13.76 -5.16 11.09
C PRO A 43 14.29 -5.04 9.66
N LYS A 44 15.38 -5.74 9.31
CA LYS A 44 15.89 -5.79 7.93
C LYS A 44 14.97 -6.60 7.03
N VAL A 45 14.43 -7.71 7.53
CA VAL A 45 13.44 -8.52 6.78
C VAL A 45 12.18 -7.71 6.52
N ARG A 46 11.66 -6.99 7.51
CA ARG A 46 10.50 -6.09 7.29
C ARG A 46 10.78 -5.00 6.28
N ARG A 47 11.95 -4.35 6.37
CA ARG A 47 12.34 -3.32 5.41
C ARG A 47 12.43 -3.89 4.00
N ALA A 48 12.98 -5.10 3.84
CA ALA A 48 13.06 -5.77 2.55
C ALA A 48 11.68 -6.09 1.98
N ILE A 49 10.76 -6.60 2.80
CA ILE A 49 9.36 -6.87 2.40
C ILE A 49 8.69 -5.58 1.92
N ARG A 50 8.77 -4.49 2.71
CA ARG A 50 8.18 -3.19 2.31
C ARG A 50 8.79 -2.67 1.00
N ALA A 51 10.10 -2.79 0.84
CA ALA A 51 10.77 -2.38 -0.39
C ALA A 51 10.27 -3.17 -1.61
N LEU A 52 10.10 -4.49 -1.47
CA LEU A 52 9.55 -5.34 -2.54
C LEU A 52 8.12 -4.94 -2.90
N LEU A 53 7.26 -4.76 -1.89
CA LEU A 53 5.86 -4.33 -2.11
C LEU A 53 5.75 -2.96 -2.79
N VAL A 54 6.68 -2.05 -2.52
CA VAL A 54 6.74 -0.75 -3.21
C VAL A 54 7.11 -0.92 -4.67
N VAL A 55 8.07 -1.79 -4.99
CA VAL A 55 8.45 -2.08 -6.38
C VAL A 55 7.27 -2.69 -7.14
N ASP A 56 6.64 -3.73 -6.58
CA ASP A 56 5.48 -4.39 -7.19
C ASP A 56 4.33 -3.39 -7.43
N ARG A 57 4.09 -2.49 -6.47
CA ARG A 57 3.09 -1.42 -6.61
C ARG A 57 3.45 -0.44 -7.72
N CYS A 58 4.72 -0.07 -7.86
CA CYS A 58 5.15 0.81 -8.94
C CYS A 58 4.90 0.18 -10.31
N GLU A 59 5.14 -1.12 -10.47
CA GLU A 59 4.86 -1.84 -11.72
C GLU A 59 3.37 -1.92 -12.03
N GLU A 60 2.55 -2.19 -11.00
CA GLU A 60 1.09 -2.17 -11.12
C GLU A 60 0.57 -0.78 -11.52
N GLU A 61 1.06 0.26 -10.86
CA GLU A 61 0.68 1.64 -11.11
C GLU A 61 1.05 2.08 -12.53
N ASP A 62 2.26 1.75 -12.97
CA ASP A 62 2.71 2.06 -14.33
C ASP A 62 1.81 1.39 -15.37
N THR A 63 1.48 0.13 -15.17
CA THR A 63 0.53 -0.60 -16.04
C THR A 63 -0.83 0.08 -16.06
N ARG A 64 -1.34 0.49 -14.89
CA ARG A 64 -2.64 1.17 -14.78
C ARG A 64 -2.63 2.53 -15.49
N LEU A 65 -1.56 3.30 -15.34
CA LEU A 65 -1.41 4.61 -16.00
C LEU A 65 -1.44 4.48 -17.53
N HIS A 66 -0.79 3.48 -18.10
CA HIS A 66 -0.85 3.24 -19.54
C HIS A 66 -2.27 2.90 -20.02
N HIS A 67 -3.02 2.12 -19.23
CA HIS A 67 -4.42 1.85 -19.54
C HIS A 67 -5.31 3.10 -19.46
N GLU A 68 -5.12 3.92 -18.43
CA GLU A 68 -5.85 5.18 -18.26
C GLU A 68 -5.53 6.17 -19.39
N GLU A 69 -4.25 6.30 -19.78
CA GLU A 69 -3.82 7.12 -20.91
C GLU A 69 -4.49 6.68 -22.21
N ALA A 70 -4.44 5.39 -22.53
CA ALA A 70 -5.04 4.85 -23.74
C ALA A 70 -6.55 5.12 -23.80
N ASN A 71 -7.25 4.94 -22.67
CA ASN A 71 -8.68 5.21 -22.57
C ASN A 71 -8.99 6.69 -22.79
N LEU A 72 -8.22 7.60 -22.19
CA LEU A 72 -8.42 9.04 -22.34
C LEU A 72 -8.20 9.51 -23.79
N LEU A 73 -7.14 9.03 -24.45
CA LEU A 73 -6.84 9.38 -25.83
C LEU A 73 -7.89 8.83 -26.80
N GLN A 74 -8.34 7.60 -26.59
CA GLN A 74 -9.41 7.00 -27.39
C GLN A 74 -10.70 7.81 -27.24
N TRP A 75 -11.13 8.05 -26.01
CA TRP A 75 -12.35 8.82 -25.73
C TRP A 75 -12.28 10.21 -26.36
N PHE A 76 -11.15 10.93 -26.20
CA PHE A 76 -10.98 12.24 -26.81
C PHE A 76 -11.10 12.21 -28.33
N GLY A 77 -10.52 11.20 -29.00
CA GLY A 77 -10.63 11.03 -30.45
C GLY A 77 -12.07 10.78 -30.92
N GLU A 78 -12.81 9.95 -30.18
CA GLU A 78 -14.24 9.68 -30.44
C GLU A 78 -15.08 10.95 -30.29
N GLU A 79 -14.93 11.68 -29.18
CA GLU A 79 -15.64 12.95 -28.93
C GLU A 79 -15.30 14.01 -29.96
N TRP A 80 -14.02 14.16 -30.31
CA TRP A 80 -13.59 15.10 -31.33
C TRP A 80 -14.23 14.80 -32.69
N THR A 81 -14.31 13.51 -33.05
CA THR A 81 -14.95 13.06 -34.29
C THR A 81 -16.45 13.37 -34.28
N ALA A 82 -17.13 13.11 -33.16
CA ALA A 82 -18.55 13.42 -33.00
C ALA A 82 -18.82 14.93 -33.16
N VAL A 83 -18.00 15.78 -32.54
CA VAL A 83 -18.09 17.24 -32.67
C VAL A 83 -17.87 17.68 -34.12
N GLN A 84 -16.84 17.15 -34.79
CA GLN A 84 -16.58 17.48 -36.20
C GLN A 84 -17.73 17.09 -37.12
N GLN A 85 -18.41 15.99 -36.82
CA GLN A 85 -19.56 15.56 -37.60
C GLN A 85 -20.77 16.47 -37.37
N ALA A 86 -21.04 16.86 -36.12
CA ALA A 86 -22.12 17.78 -35.78
C ALA A 86 -21.96 19.17 -36.43
N PHE A 87 -20.73 19.62 -36.68
CA PHE A 87 -20.48 20.88 -37.41
C PHE A 87 -20.64 20.78 -38.93
N LYS A 88 -20.67 19.58 -39.50
CA LYS A 88 -20.84 19.35 -40.95
C LYS A 88 -22.31 19.23 -41.35
N ASP A 89 -23.19 18.92 -40.40
CA ASP A 89 -24.65 18.87 -40.56
C ASP A 89 -25.28 20.27 -40.39
#